data_AF-A0A6J0C9D8-F1
#
_entry.id   AF-A0A6J0C9D8-F1
#
_cell.length_a   1.000
_cell.length_b   1.000
_cell.length_c   1.000
_cell.angle_alpha   90.00
_cell.angle_beta   90.00
_cell.angle_gamma   90.00
#
_symmetry.space_group_name_H-M   'P 1'
#
loop_
_entity.id
_entity.type
_entity.pdbx_description
1 polymer ?
#
loop_
_entity_poly.entity_id
_entity_poly.type
_entity_poly.pdbx_seq_one_letter_code
_entity_poly.pdbx_strand_id
1 'polypeptide(L)'
;MCDNKDPLTSGSVKKGEEQFNDEKRGIFTNALRHAFSIYESRSLISENPPASANADAIAIGECIANETIRILQEYVIVHDEDLISYHEPNKDKAYKACTFNKDEIDPFFNLADYQATLQDYVPLDYKKEAVTYAKMHPNYSLEVLQASGFSRLETKDDLKEWTDDIEKGGTRLDKLLQIDSETIKKFEKSRSIYEQVTTRTLQLWATAIAFPLLSEHFSFVASTKWVKYFKRKHGIRQRKITKFLSKNDVAKFEETVKAAGRFRTQVTSVIGN
;
A
#
# COMPACT_ATOMS: atom_id res chain seq x y z
N MET A 1 23.76 1.13 51.42
CA MET A 1 25.20 0.80 51.31
C MET A 1 25.71 1.53 50.10
N CYS A 2 26.44 2.61 50.36
CA CYS A 2 27.12 3.44 49.37
C CYS A 2 28.37 2.69 48.90
N ASP A 3 28.69 2.76 47.61
CA ASP A 3 30.07 2.60 47.16
C ASP A 3 30.36 3.64 46.07
N ASN A 4 31.25 4.57 46.43
CA ASN A 4 31.95 5.49 45.55
C ASN A 4 33.28 4.86 45.16
N LYS A 5 33.62 4.90 43.87
CA LYS A 5 35.00 5.10 43.39
C LYS A 5 35.00 6.01 42.16
N ASP A 6 35.60 7.18 42.34
CA ASP A 6 35.98 8.21 41.35
C ASP A 6 37.10 7.72 40.40
N PRO A 7 37.72 8.60 39.57
CA PRO A 7 37.18 9.35 38.43
C PRO A 7 38.07 9.13 37.18
N LEU A 8 37.65 9.58 35.99
CA LEU A 8 38.46 10.33 34.99
C LEU A 8 37.85 10.35 33.58
N THR A 9 38.20 11.43 32.88
CA THR A 9 38.11 11.70 31.44
C THR A 9 36.77 12.13 30.86
N SER A 10 36.58 13.45 30.93
CA SER A 10 36.18 14.34 29.83
C SER A 10 35.82 13.68 28.50
N GLY A 11 34.54 13.75 28.18
CA GLY A 11 34.01 13.54 26.84
C GLY A 11 32.57 14.03 26.83
N SER A 12 32.38 15.35 26.93
CA SER A 12 31.05 15.94 26.77
C SER A 12 30.59 15.76 25.31
N VAL A 13 30.05 14.58 25.01
CA VAL A 13 29.19 14.41 23.85
C VAL A 13 27.89 15.14 24.22
N LYS A 14 27.80 16.42 23.83
CA LYS A 14 26.54 17.15 23.81
C LYS A 14 25.60 16.40 22.86
N LYS A 15 24.83 15.46 23.40
CA LYS A 15 23.64 14.91 22.74
C LYS A 15 22.74 16.11 22.50
N GLY A 16 22.54 16.46 21.23
CA GLY A 16 21.75 17.62 20.84
C GLY A 16 20.36 17.53 21.47
N GLU A 17 20.08 18.43 22.41
CA GLU A 17 18.72 18.75 22.83
C GLU A 17 18.04 19.37 21.61
N GLU A 18 17.24 18.57 20.91
CA GLU A 18 16.26 19.08 19.96
C GLU A 18 15.33 20.02 20.73
N GLN A 19 15.53 21.34 20.59
CA GLN A 19 14.69 22.32 21.27
C GLN A 19 13.22 22.08 20.92
N PHE A 20 12.39 21.86 21.94
CA PHE A 20 10.95 21.75 21.80
C PHE A 20 10.42 23.07 21.25
N ASN A 21 10.05 23.11 19.96
CA ASN A 21 9.51 24.32 19.33
C ASN A 21 8.10 24.63 19.89
N ASP A 22 7.66 25.88 19.75
CA ASP A 22 6.40 26.35 20.35
C ASP A 22 5.16 25.60 19.83
N GLU A 23 5.20 25.13 18.58
CA GLU A 23 4.15 24.29 17.98
C GLU A 23 3.99 22.96 18.73
N LYS A 24 5.10 22.23 18.97
CA LYS A 24 5.09 20.97 19.73
C LYS A 24 4.62 21.19 21.17
N ARG A 25 4.99 22.31 21.81
CA ARG A 25 4.48 22.68 23.15
C ARG A 25 2.97 22.92 23.14
N GLY A 26 2.46 23.58 22.10
CA GLY A 26 1.02 23.81 21.91
C GLY A 26 0.24 22.51 21.75
N ILE A 27 0.72 21.61 20.88
CA ILE A 27 0.13 20.27 20.69
C ILE A 27 0.14 19.48 22.01
N PHE A 28 1.28 19.46 22.70
CA PHE A 28 1.41 18.77 23.98
C PHE A 28 0.44 19.31 25.04
N THR A 29 0.31 20.63 25.15
CA THR A 29 -0.63 21.28 26.07
C THR A 29 -2.07 20.86 25.79
N ASN A 30 -2.47 20.83 24.51
CA ASN A 30 -3.81 20.39 24.13
C ASN A 30 -4.03 18.89 24.39
N ALA A 31 -3.01 18.06 24.17
CA ALA A 31 -3.05 16.64 24.49
C ALA A 31 -3.23 16.40 26.00
N LEU A 32 -2.50 17.14 26.86
CA LEU A 32 -2.68 17.09 28.30
C LEU A 32 -4.10 17.47 28.72
N ARG A 33 -4.65 18.58 28.19
CA ARG A 33 -6.04 18.98 28.46
C ARG A 33 -7.04 17.88 28.08
N HIS A 34 -6.83 17.25 26.94
CA HIS A 34 -7.69 16.14 26.51
C HIS A 34 -7.56 14.92 27.44
N ALA A 35 -6.33 14.55 27.83
CA ALA A 35 -6.07 13.47 28.77
C ALA A 35 -6.73 13.73 30.14
N PHE A 36 -6.65 14.96 30.67
CA PHE A 36 -7.35 15.35 31.89
C PHE A 36 -8.87 15.13 31.77
N SER A 37 -9.49 15.52 30.65
CA SER A 37 -10.93 15.27 30.45
C SER A 37 -11.28 13.77 30.42
N ILE A 38 -10.38 12.92 29.90
CA ILE A 38 -10.57 11.46 29.92
C ILE A 38 -10.49 10.94 31.36
N TYR A 39 -9.51 11.40 32.14
CA TYR A 39 -9.36 10.99 33.53
C TYR A 39 -10.56 11.42 34.39
N GLU A 40 -11.07 12.64 34.20
CA GLU A 40 -12.31 13.12 34.81
C GLU A 40 -13.51 12.23 34.44
N SER A 41 -13.69 11.95 33.14
CA SER A 41 -14.81 11.12 32.65
C SER A 41 -14.80 9.68 33.18
N ARG A 42 -13.64 9.21 33.63
CA ARG A 42 -13.43 7.87 34.21
C ARG A 42 -13.33 7.89 35.74
N SER A 43 -13.59 9.03 36.37
CA SER A 43 -13.51 9.20 37.83
C SER A 43 -12.15 8.82 38.41
N LEU A 44 -11.07 9.08 37.66
CA LEU A 44 -9.68 8.81 38.10
C LEU A 44 -9.05 10.00 38.83
N ILE A 45 -9.72 11.16 38.84
CA ILE A 45 -9.27 12.38 39.53
C ILE A 45 -10.24 12.67 40.68
N SER A 46 -9.69 12.93 41.87
CA SER A 46 -10.47 13.34 43.04
C SER A 46 -10.68 14.85 43.02
N GLU A 47 -11.90 15.30 43.35
CA GLU A 47 -12.20 16.72 43.60
C GLU A 47 -11.62 17.20 44.94
N ASN A 48 -11.30 16.27 45.85
CA ASN A 48 -10.79 16.54 47.19
C ASN A 48 -9.47 15.78 47.43
N PRO A 49 -8.38 16.09 46.71
CA PRO A 49 -7.09 15.48 46.98
C PRO A 49 -6.50 15.97 48.32
N PRO A 50 -5.62 15.20 48.98
CA PRO A 50 -4.86 15.67 50.14
C PRO A 50 -4.09 16.97 49.83
N ALA A 51 -3.95 17.85 50.83
CA ALA A 51 -3.36 19.18 50.66
C ALA A 51 -1.88 19.17 50.25
N SER A 52 -1.16 18.07 50.50
CA SER A 52 0.22 17.87 50.06
C SER A 52 0.39 16.50 49.39
N ALA A 53 1.19 16.46 48.33
CA ALA A 53 1.59 15.22 47.69
C ALA A 53 2.48 14.40 48.64
N ASN A 54 2.13 13.14 48.86
CA ASN A 54 2.99 12.20 49.57
C ASN A 54 4.08 11.64 48.62
N ALA A 55 5.00 10.85 49.17
CA ALA A 55 6.10 10.26 48.38
C ALA A 55 5.60 9.43 47.18
N ASP A 56 4.51 8.67 47.37
CA ASP A 56 3.93 7.84 46.32
C ASP A 56 3.36 8.70 45.17
N ALA A 57 2.64 9.78 45.50
CA ALA A 57 2.09 10.70 44.51
C ALA A 57 3.19 11.40 43.70
N ILE A 58 4.31 11.78 44.35
CA ILE A 58 5.48 12.35 43.68
C ILE A 58 6.09 11.33 42.73
N ALA A 59 6.35 10.10 43.19
CA ALA A 59 6.93 9.04 42.37
C ALA A 59 6.06 8.69 41.15
N ILE A 60 4.74 8.60 41.33
CA ILE A 60 3.79 8.38 40.23
C ILE A 60 3.83 9.55 39.23
N GLY A 61 3.85 10.79 39.73
CA GLY A 61 3.95 12.00 38.90
C GLY A 61 5.22 12.01 38.05
N GLU A 62 6.37 11.66 38.64
CA GLU A 62 7.64 11.54 37.93
C GLU A 62 7.61 10.43 36.87
N CYS A 63 7.03 9.26 37.18
CA CYS A 63 6.86 8.19 36.20
C CYS A 63 6.02 8.64 35.00
N ILE A 64 4.89 9.32 35.23
CA ILE A 64 4.04 9.85 34.16
C ILE A 64 4.80 10.88 33.32
N ALA A 65 5.53 11.80 33.97
CA ALA A 65 6.31 12.82 33.28
C ALA A 65 7.42 12.20 32.41
N ASN A 66 8.17 11.25 32.96
CA ASN A 66 9.26 10.57 32.23
C ASN A 66 8.75 9.79 31.03
N GLU A 67 7.65 9.04 31.18
CA GLU A 67 7.05 8.30 30.07
C GLU A 67 6.51 9.24 28.98
N THR A 68 5.94 10.36 29.39
CA THR A 68 5.48 11.40 28.46
C THR A 68 6.65 12.01 27.68
N ILE A 69 7.75 12.35 28.37
CA ILE A 69 8.96 12.85 27.73
C ILE A 69 9.52 11.83 26.74
N ARG A 70 9.56 10.55 27.13
CA ARG A 70 10.01 9.44 26.28
C ARG A 70 9.16 9.36 25.01
N ILE A 71 7.83 9.39 25.12
CA ILE A 71 6.92 9.39 23.97
C ILE A 71 7.22 10.58 23.05
N LEU A 72 7.37 11.78 23.58
CA LEU A 72 7.61 12.99 22.79
C LEU A 72 8.99 13.01 22.11
N GLN A 73 9.99 12.40 22.74
CA GLN A 73 11.36 12.34 22.21
C GLN A 73 11.55 11.21 21.22
N GLU A 74 10.93 10.06 21.45
CA GLU A 74 11.18 8.83 20.72
C GLU A 74 10.11 8.48 19.71
N TYR A 75 8.89 9.03 19.81
CA TYR A 75 7.77 8.65 18.93
C TYR A 75 7.34 9.79 18.04
N VAL A 76 6.81 9.42 16.88
CA VAL A 76 6.18 10.31 15.92
C VAL A 76 4.82 9.76 15.56
N ILE A 77 3.87 10.68 15.39
CA ILE A 77 2.52 10.37 14.94
C ILE A 77 2.55 10.30 13.42
N VAL A 78 2.22 9.14 12.87
CA VAL A 78 2.15 8.91 11.43
C VAL A 78 0.70 8.66 11.03
N HIS A 79 0.20 9.47 10.10
CA HIS A 79 -1.08 9.23 9.47
C HIS A 79 -0.89 8.29 8.29
N ASP A 80 -1.60 7.17 8.31
CA ASP A 80 -1.54 6.13 7.31
C ASP A 80 -2.98 5.74 6.94
N GLU A 81 -3.14 4.70 6.13
CA GLU A 81 -4.43 4.16 5.77
C GLU A 81 -4.48 2.65 5.94
N ASP A 82 -5.70 2.13 6.03
CA ASP A 82 -5.96 0.70 6.05
C ASP A 82 -7.10 0.39 5.08
N LEU A 83 -6.94 -0.71 4.35
CA LEU A 83 -7.83 -1.13 3.27
C LEU A 83 -8.53 -2.44 3.62
N ILE A 84 -9.82 -2.52 3.33
CA ILE A 84 -10.63 -3.73 3.51
C ILE A 84 -11.44 -4.05 2.26
N SER A 85 -11.76 -5.32 2.05
CA SER A 85 -12.72 -5.74 1.05
C SER A 85 -14.14 -5.27 1.39
N TYR A 86 -15.00 -5.13 0.37
CA TYR A 86 -16.43 -4.83 0.56
C TYR A 86 -17.14 -5.86 1.45
N HIS A 87 -16.69 -7.11 1.37
CA HIS A 87 -17.27 -8.25 2.09
C HIS A 87 -16.82 -8.32 3.56
N GLU A 88 -15.78 -7.57 3.96
CA GLU A 88 -15.36 -7.49 5.36
C GLU A 88 -16.34 -6.63 6.17
N PRO A 89 -16.70 -7.05 7.41
CA PRO A 89 -17.64 -6.31 8.25
C PRO A 89 -17.07 -4.94 8.67
N ASN A 90 -17.72 -3.86 8.22
CA ASN A 90 -17.39 -2.48 8.60
C ASN A 90 -18.16 -2.05 9.87
N LYS A 91 -17.86 -2.70 11.00
CA LYS A 91 -18.62 -2.56 12.27
C LYS A 91 -18.75 -1.10 12.73
N ASP A 92 -17.69 -0.32 12.57
CA ASP A 92 -17.62 1.05 13.10
C ASP A 92 -17.95 2.12 12.06
N LYS A 93 -18.34 1.71 10.84
CA LYS A 93 -18.56 2.60 9.67
C LYS A 93 -17.37 3.53 9.35
N ALA A 94 -16.19 3.21 9.88
CA ALA A 94 -14.98 4.01 9.72
C ALA A 94 -14.40 3.92 8.30
N TYR A 95 -14.63 2.80 7.61
CA TYR A 95 -14.17 2.61 6.24
C TYR A 95 -15.15 3.23 5.23
N LYS A 96 -14.60 4.05 4.34
CA LYS A 96 -15.35 4.75 3.29
C LYS A 96 -15.01 4.16 1.93
N ALA A 97 -15.98 4.17 1.02
CA ALA A 97 -15.76 3.78 -0.36
C ALA A 97 -14.76 4.75 -1.04
N CYS A 98 -13.93 4.22 -1.93
CA CYS A 98 -13.02 5.03 -2.72
C CYS A 98 -13.78 5.74 -3.84
N THR A 99 -13.59 7.05 -3.95
CA THR A 99 -14.12 7.87 -5.04
C THR A 99 -13.19 7.80 -6.24
N PHE A 100 -13.74 7.50 -7.41
CA PHE A 100 -13.03 7.56 -8.69
C PHE A 100 -13.68 8.63 -9.57
N ASN A 101 -12.88 9.60 -10.00
CA ASN A 101 -13.29 10.58 -11.00
C ASN A 101 -12.81 10.12 -12.39
N LYS A 102 -13.76 9.95 -13.32
CA LYS A 102 -13.44 9.57 -14.71
C LYS A 102 -12.67 10.68 -15.44
N ASP A 103 -12.97 11.93 -15.09
CA ASP A 103 -12.49 13.13 -15.78
C ASP A 103 -11.13 13.62 -15.26
N GLU A 104 -10.63 13.05 -14.15
CA GLU A 104 -9.29 13.34 -13.62
C GLU A 104 -8.24 12.95 -14.66
N ILE A 105 -7.41 13.87 -15.15
CA ILE A 105 -6.39 13.55 -16.15
C ILE A 105 -5.24 12.77 -15.48
N ASP A 106 -4.89 11.62 -16.06
CA ASP A 106 -3.73 10.83 -15.66
C ASP A 106 -3.05 10.29 -16.93
N PRO A 107 -1.82 10.74 -17.26
CA PRO A 107 -1.14 10.31 -18.49
C PRO A 107 -0.76 8.83 -18.49
N PHE A 108 -0.80 8.17 -17.34
CA PHE A 108 -0.44 6.77 -17.18
C PHE A 108 -1.65 5.83 -17.04
N PHE A 109 -2.88 6.37 -17.06
CA PHE A 109 -4.09 5.58 -16.94
C PHE A 109 -5.12 5.96 -18.01
N ASN A 110 -5.40 5.02 -18.90
CA ASN A 110 -6.49 5.11 -19.87
C ASN A 110 -7.65 4.20 -19.46
N LEU A 111 -8.83 4.78 -19.22
CA LEU A 111 -10.01 4.00 -18.85
C LEU A 111 -10.53 3.15 -20.02
N ALA A 112 -10.33 3.60 -21.26
CA ALA A 112 -10.79 2.88 -22.46
C ALA A 112 -10.11 1.51 -22.60
N ASP A 113 -8.85 1.39 -22.16
CA ASP A 113 -8.09 0.13 -22.14
C ASP A 113 -8.82 -0.99 -21.37
N TYR A 114 -9.74 -0.64 -20.46
CA TYR A 114 -10.49 -1.58 -19.64
C TYR A 114 -11.97 -1.73 -20.03
N GLN A 115 -12.56 -0.77 -20.76
CA GLN A 115 -14.02 -0.73 -20.96
C GLN A 115 -14.46 -1.26 -22.32
N ALA A 116 -13.86 -0.77 -23.41
CA ALA A 116 -14.26 -1.17 -24.77
C ALA A 116 -13.71 -2.55 -25.13
N THR A 117 -12.53 -2.87 -24.61
CA THR A 117 -11.78 -4.09 -24.94
C THR A 117 -12.38 -5.35 -24.33
N LEU A 118 -13.25 -5.25 -23.30
CA LEU A 118 -13.84 -6.42 -22.63
C LEU A 118 -14.99 -7.07 -23.40
N GLN A 119 -15.73 -6.30 -24.21
CA GLN A 119 -16.94 -6.79 -24.86
C GLN A 119 -16.63 -7.87 -25.92
N ASP A 120 -15.50 -7.71 -26.62
CA ASP A 120 -15.02 -8.62 -27.66
C ASP A 120 -13.69 -9.31 -27.25
N TYR A 121 -13.38 -9.34 -25.95
CA TYR A 121 -12.14 -9.92 -25.46
C TYR A 121 -12.11 -11.44 -25.66
N VAL A 122 -11.10 -11.93 -26.38
CA VAL A 122 -10.75 -13.35 -26.49
C VAL A 122 -9.56 -13.64 -25.56
N PRO A 123 -9.74 -14.45 -24.49
CA PRO A 123 -8.67 -14.76 -23.54
C PRO A 123 -7.46 -15.42 -24.20
N LEU A 124 -6.26 -15.12 -23.71
CA LEU A 124 -5.02 -15.68 -24.23
C LEU A 124 -4.99 -17.21 -24.21
N ASP A 125 -5.55 -17.85 -23.18
CA ASP A 125 -5.57 -19.32 -23.09
C ASP A 125 -6.49 -19.94 -24.15
N TYR A 126 -7.62 -19.30 -24.46
CA TYR A 126 -8.47 -19.70 -25.59
C TYR A 126 -7.71 -19.59 -26.91
N LYS A 127 -6.96 -18.48 -27.12
CA LYS A 127 -6.11 -18.29 -28.31
C LYS A 127 -5.08 -19.41 -28.44
N LYS A 128 -4.41 -19.79 -27.34
CA LYS A 128 -3.43 -20.88 -27.30
C LYS A 128 -4.05 -22.22 -27.68
N GLU A 129 -5.21 -22.55 -27.12
CA GLU A 129 -5.92 -23.78 -27.42
C GLU A 129 -6.32 -23.85 -28.90
N ALA A 130 -6.89 -22.77 -29.43
CA ALA A 130 -7.31 -22.68 -30.83
C ALA A 130 -6.14 -22.83 -31.81
N VAL A 131 -5.04 -22.09 -31.58
CA VAL A 131 -3.84 -22.17 -32.43
C VAL A 131 -3.21 -23.56 -32.35
N THR A 132 -3.17 -24.17 -31.16
CA THR A 132 -2.62 -25.53 -30.97
C THR A 132 -3.47 -26.56 -31.72
N TYR A 133 -4.79 -26.49 -31.58
CA TYR A 133 -5.72 -27.39 -32.25
C TYR A 133 -5.65 -27.23 -33.78
N ALA A 134 -5.61 -26.00 -34.29
CA ALA A 134 -5.46 -25.74 -35.73
C ALA A 134 -4.13 -26.27 -36.27
N LYS A 135 -3.03 -26.19 -35.51
CA LYS A 135 -1.73 -26.78 -35.88
C LYS A 135 -1.76 -28.31 -35.94
N MET A 136 -2.54 -28.97 -35.07
CA MET A 136 -2.74 -30.42 -35.11
C MET A 136 -3.63 -30.86 -36.30
N HIS A 137 -4.48 -29.96 -36.79
CA HIS A 137 -5.44 -30.24 -37.86
C HIS A 137 -5.33 -29.23 -39.02
N PRO A 138 -4.20 -29.18 -39.76
CA PRO A 138 -3.91 -28.12 -40.73
C PRO A 138 -4.90 -28.05 -41.91
N ASN A 139 -5.59 -29.15 -42.21
CA ASN A 139 -6.54 -29.25 -43.31
C ASN A 139 -7.98 -28.87 -42.92
N TYR A 140 -8.26 -28.56 -41.65
CA TYR A 140 -9.62 -28.22 -41.22
C TYR A 140 -10.04 -26.86 -41.78
N SER A 141 -11.29 -26.78 -42.23
CA SER A 141 -11.90 -25.52 -42.64
C SER A 141 -12.24 -24.68 -41.40
N LEU A 142 -12.54 -23.40 -41.62
CA LEU A 142 -12.92 -22.50 -40.52
C LEU A 142 -14.18 -23.02 -39.80
N GLU A 143 -15.15 -23.52 -40.55
CA GLU A 143 -16.42 -24.02 -40.02
C GLU A 143 -16.19 -25.24 -39.11
N VAL A 144 -15.25 -26.12 -39.46
CA VAL A 144 -14.89 -27.29 -38.63
C VAL A 144 -14.21 -26.83 -37.34
N LEU A 145 -13.29 -25.86 -37.42
CA LEU A 145 -12.64 -25.30 -36.22
C LEU A 145 -13.65 -24.64 -35.29
N GLN A 146 -14.58 -23.84 -35.83
CA GLN A 146 -15.65 -23.21 -35.07
C GLN A 146 -16.58 -24.25 -34.41
N ALA A 147 -16.95 -25.30 -35.14
CA ALA A 147 -17.76 -26.41 -34.62
C ALA A 147 -17.06 -27.22 -33.52
N SER A 148 -15.71 -27.28 -33.53
CA SER A 148 -14.89 -27.93 -32.49
C SER A 148 -14.74 -27.10 -31.21
N GLY A 149 -15.50 -26.01 -31.05
CA GLY A 149 -15.50 -25.18 -29.85
C GLY A 149 -14.76 -23.85 -30.00
N PHE A 150 -14.20 -23.56 -31.18
CA PHE A 150 -13.50 -22.31 -31.45
C PHE A 150 -14.40 -21.26 -32.12
N SER A 151 -15.62 -21.08 -31.63
CA SER A 151 -16.64 -20.21 -32.26
C SER A 151 -16.28 -18.72 -32.34
N ARG A 152 -15.31 -18.27 -31.52
CA ARG A 152 -14.76 -16.89 -31.54
C ARG A 152 -13.66 -16.67 -32.59
N LEU A 153 -13.31 -17.70 -33.35
CA LEU A 153 -12.41 -17.59 -34.49
C LEU A 153 -13.24 -17.11 -35.69
N GLU A 154 -13.16 -15.82 -36.04
CA GLU A 154 -13.98 -15.25 -37.12
C GLU A 154 -13.37 -15.52 -38.48
N THR A 155 -12.04 -15.51 -38.56
CA THR A 155 -11.29 -15.74 -39.80
C THR A 155 -10.12 -16.69 -39.58
N LYS A 156 -9.58 -17.27 -40.66
CA LYS A 156 -8.33 -18.04 -40.57
C LYS A 156 -7.11 -17.15 -40.31
N ASP A 157 -7.17 -15.87 -40.67
CA ASP A 157 -6.08 -14.93 -40.43
C ASP A 157 -5.95 -14.60 -38.93
N ASP A 158 -7.04 -14.69 -38.16
CA ASP A 158 -7.03 -14.57 -36.70
C ASP A 158 -6.06 -15.57 -36.05
N LEU A 159 -5.86 -16.77 -36.63
CA LEU A 159 -4.90 -17.75 -36.09
C LEU A 159 -3.45 -17.23 -36.16
N LYS A 160 -3.14 -16.43 -37.19
CA LYS A 160 -1.83 -15.80 -37.32
C LYS A 160 -1.69 -14.68 -36.29
N GLU A 161 -2.68 -13.80 -36.17
CA GLU A 161 -2.70 -12.74 -35.17
C GLU A 161 -2.61 -13.30 -33.74
N TRP A 162 -3.35 -14.36 -33.44
CA TRP A 162 -3.31 -15.04 -32.16
C TRP A 162 -1.98 -15.71 -31.88
N THR A 163 -1.30 -16.22 -32.91
CA THR A 163 0.06 -16.73 -32.77
C THR A 163 1.02 -15.59 -32.37
N ASP A 164 0.96 -14.45 -33.06
CA ASP A 164 1.77 -13.28 -32.75
C ASP A 164 1.49 -12.75 -31.33
N ASP A 165 0.22 -12.74 -30.89
CA ASP A 165 -0.17 -12.37 -29.53
C ASP A 165 0.44 -13.30 -28.49
N ILE A 166 0.41 -14.61 -28.72
CA ILE A 166 0.98 -15.62 -27.81
C ILE A 166 2.50 -15.41 -27.68
N GLU A 167 3.18 -15.19 -28.80
CA GLU A 167 4.63 -14.95 -28.83
C GLU A 167 5.02 -13.66 -28.07
N LYS A 168 4.18 -12.62 -28.12
CA LYS A 168 4.36 -11.36 -27.38
C LYS A 168 3.99 -11.45 -25.89
N GLY A 169 3.59 -12.63 -25.41
CA GLY A 169 3.13 -12.84 -24.04
C GLY A 169 1.75 -12.26 -23.76
N GLY A 170 0.91 -12.16 -24.80
CA GLY A 170 -0.44 -11.61 -24.76
C GLY A 170 -0.54 -10.16 -25.22
N THR A 171 -1.79 -9.74 -25.42
CA THR A 171 -2.17 -8.37 -25.77
C THR A 171 -1.94 -7.41 -24.59
N ARG A 172 -2.04 -6.10 -24.86
CA ARG A 172 -2.05 -5.08 -23.79
C ARG A 172 -3.13 -5.37 -22.75
N LEU A 173 -4.33 -5.78 -23.17
CA LEU A 173 -5.42 -6.09 -22.26
C LEU A 173 -5.10 -7.32 -21.39
N ASP A 174 -4.53 -8.38 -21.98
CA ASP A 174 -4.12 -9.58 -21.23
C ASP A 174 -3.19 -9.20 -20.07
N LYS A 175 -2.17 -8.38 -20.35
CA LYS A 175 -1.20 -7.92 -19.36
C LYS A 175 -1.85 -7.06 -18.27
N LEU A 176 -2.76 -6.15 -18.63
CA LEU A 176 -3.50 -5.33 -17.66
C LEU A 176 -4.43 -6.16 -16.77
N LEU A 177 -5.11 -7.15 -17.34
CA LEU A 177 -5.97 -8.08 -16.59
C LEU A 177 -5.15 -9.01 -15.68
N GLN A 178 -3.96 -9.43 -16.12
CA GLN A 178 -3.04 -10.17 -15.28
C GLN A 178 -2.62 -9.34 -14.06
N ILE A 179 -2.17 -8.10 -14.27
CA ILE A 179 -1.78 -7.19 -13.18
C ILE A 179 -2.94 -6.99 -12.21
N ASP A 180 -4.15 -6.72 -12.72
CA ASP A 180 -5.36 -6.52 -11.91
C ASP A 180 -5.71 -7.78 -11.09
N SER A 181 -5.78 -8.94 -11.74
CA SER A 181 -6.18 -10.20 -11.10
C SER A 181 -5.15 -10.71 -10.09
N GLU A 182 -3.86 -10.57 -10.36
CA GLU A 182 -2.82 -10.97 -9.40
C GLU A 182 -2.72 -10.01 -8.22
N THR A 183 -2.96 -8.71 -8.45
CA THR A 183 -2.95 -7.72 -7.36
C THR A 183 -4.11 -7.97 -6.39
N ILE A 184 -5.30 -8.29 -6.89
CA ILE A 184 -6.44 -8.60 -6.00
C ILE A 184 -6.23 -9.91 -5.24
N LYS A 185 -5.66 -10.94 -5.88
CA LYS A 185 -5.29 -12.20 -5.19
C LYS A 185 -4.30 -11.96 -4.04
N LYS A 186 -3.29 -11.10 -4.24
CA LYS A 186 -2.36 -10.71 -3.17
C LYS A 186 -3.06 -9.97 -2.04
N PHE A 187 -3.95 -9.03 -2.39
CA PHE A 187 -4.75 -8.31 -1.40
C PHE A 187 -5.58 -9.26 -0.53
N GLU A 188 -6.37 -10.14 -1.15
CA GLU A 188 -7.20 -11.10 -0.44
C GLU A 188 -6.38 -12.02 0.47
N LYS A 189 -5.23 -12.49 -0.01
CA LYS A 189 -4.31 -13.31 0.78
C LYS A 189 -3.78 -12.56 2.00
N SER A 190 -3.29 -11.33 1.85
CA SER A 190 -2.82 -10.51 2.97
C SER A 190 -3.95 -10.23 3.97
N ARG A 191 -5.17 -9.97 3.49
CA ARG A 191 -6.33 -9.78 4.37
C ARG A 191 -6.72 -11.05 5.12
N SER A 192 -6.59 -12.23 4.52
CA SER A 192 -6.86 -13.50 5.20
C SER A 192 -5.92 -13.79 6.38
N ILE A 193 -4.74 -13.18 6.40
CA ILE A 193 -3.76 -13.28 7.49
C ILE A 193 -3.74 -12.01 8.37
N TYR A 194 -4.78 -11.18 8.28
CA TYR A 194 -4.95 -9.93 9.04
C TYR A 194 -3.82 -8.90 8.85
N GLU A 195 -3.11 -8.97 7.73
CA GLU A 195 -2.07 -7.99 7.40
C GLU A 195 -2.71 -6.67 6.99
N GLN A 196 -2.13 -5.57 7.47
CA GLN A 196 -2.55 -4.23 7.07
C GLN A 196 -2.11 -3.96 5.63
N VAL A 197 -3.04 -3.49 4.80
CA VAL A 197 -2.77 -3.12 3.41
C VAL A 197 -3.05 -1.63 3.22
N THR A 198 -2.13 -0.93 2.57
CA THR A 198 -2.24 0.50 2.21
C THR A 198 -2.36 0.68 0.69
N THR A 199 -2.68 1.88 0.20
CA THR A 199 -2.62 2.19 -1.25
C THR A 199 -1.23 1.94 -1.79
N ARG A 200 -0.20 2.34 -1.02
CA ARG A 200 1.18 2.15 -1.41
C ARG A 200 1.51 0.67 -1.55
N THR A 201 1.00 -0.17 -0.66
CA THR A 201 1.14 -1.63 -0.76
C THR A 201 0.55 -2.16 -2.06
N LEU A 202 -0.67 -1.75 -2.43
CA LEU A 202 -1.30 -2.14 -3.70
C LEU A 202 -0.47 -1.69 -4.91
N GLN A 203 0.03 -0.45 -4.89
CA GLN A 203 0.86 0.07 -5.98
C GLN A 203 2.17 -0.71 -6.12
N LEU A 204 2.84 -1.03 -5.00
CA LEU A 204 4.06 -1.83 -5.00
C LEU A 204 3.83 -3.23 -5.57
N TRP A 205 2.73 -3.89 -5.16
CA TRP A 205 2.40 -5.20 -5.70
C TRP A 205 2.11 -5.15 -7.19
N ALA A 206 1.30 -4.20 -7.65
CA ALA A 206 0.98 -4.03 -9.05
C ALA A 206 2.23 -3.74 -9.89
N THR A 207 3.12 -2.86 -9.42
CA THR A 207 4.41 -2.60 -10.07
C THR A 207 5.29 -3.84 -10.12
N ALA A 208 5.37 -4.62 -9.04
CA ALA A 208 6.17 -5.84 -9.01
C ALA A 208 5.62 -6.92 -9.96
N ILE A 209 4.30 -7.04 -10.08
CA ILE A 209 3.64 -7.96 -11.03
C ILE A 209 3.85 -7.47 -12.49
N ALA A 210 3.80 -6.16 -12.71
CA ALA A 210 3.99 -5.58 -14.03
C ALA A 210 5.44 -5.65 -14.53
N PHE A 211 6.42 -5.64 -13.62
CA PHE A 211 7.86 -5.62 -13.94
C PHE A 211 8.28 -6.64 -15.01
N PRO A 212 7.97 -7.95 -14.89
CA PRO A 212 8.30 -8.93 -15.93
C PRO A 212 7.53 -8.76 -17.24
N LEU A 213 6.46 -7.96 -17.28
CA LEU A 213 5.62 -7.74 -18.46
C LEU A 213 6.07 -6.52 -19.28
N LEU A 214 6.96 -5.69 -18.72
CA LEU A 214 7.44 -4.46 -19.35
C LEU A 214 8.22 -4.78 -20.64
N SER A 215 7.94 -4.01 -21.69
CA SER A 215 8.61 -4.11 -22.99
C SER A 215 8.54 -2.76 -23.70
N GLU A 216 9.23 -2.61 -24.84
CA GLU A 216 9.15 -1.39 -25.67
C GLU A 216 7.69 -1.00 -26.01
N HIS A 217 6.82 -2.00 -26.19
CA HIS A 217 5.42 -1.80 -26.57
C HIS A 217 4.44 -1.88 -25.39
N PHE A 218 4.94 -2.09 -24.16
CA PHE A 218 4.10 -2.16 -22.97
C PHE A 218 4.78 -1.52 -21.76
N SER A 219 4.20 -0.41 -21.31
CA SER A 219 4.51 0.24 -20.05
C SER A 219 3.30 0.25 -19.13
N PHE A 220 3.56 0.17 -17.82
CA PHE A 220 2.55 0.21 -16.78
C PHE A 220 3.06 1.03 -15.59
N VAL A 221 2.18 1.89 -15.07
CA VAL A 221 2.41 2.61 -13.82
C VAL A 221 1.20 2.42 -12.93
N ALA A 222 1.42 1.98 -11.69
CA ALA A 222 0.39 1.90 -10.68
C ALA A 222 0.05 3.31 -10.15
N SER A 223 -0.50 4.15 -11.03
CA SER A 223 -0.77 5.56 -10.74
C SER A 223 -1.88 5.73 -9.69
N THR A 224 -2.03 6.97 -9.20
CA THR A 224 -3.12 7.30 -8.27
C THR A 224 -4.50 7.04 -8.90
N LYS A 225 -4.68 7.33 -10.20
CA LYS A 225 -5.95 7.06 -10.88
C LYS A 225 -6.16 5.56 -11.08
N TRP A 226 -5.11 4.82 -11.44
CA TRP A 226 -5.18 3.36 -11.55
C TRP A 226 -5.61 2.72 -10.22
N VAL A 227 -4.97 3.08 -9.10
CA VAL A 227 -5.31 2.45 -7.81
C VAL A 227 -6.70 2.86 -7.31
N LYS A 228 -7.15 4.10 -7.58
CA LYS A 228 -8.55 4.50 -7.33
C LYS A 228 -9.52 3.66 -8.15
N TYR A 229 -9.23 3.42 -9.43
CA TYR A 229 -10.02 2.55 -10.30
C TYR A 229 -10.07 1.12 -9.77
N PHE A 230 -8.89 0.55 -9.48
CA PHE A 230 -8.72 -0.78 -8.93
C PHE A 230 -9.54 -0.99 -7.66
N LYS A 231 -9.39 -0.08 -6.68
CA LYS A 231 -10.16 -0.14 -5.42
C LYS A 231 -11.66 -0.11 -5.67
N ARG A 232 -12.13 0.78 -6.56
CA ARG A 232 -13.56 0.84 -6.91
C ARG A 232 -14.03 -0.44 -7.59
N LYS A 233 -13.27 -0.95 -8.57
CA LYS A 233 -13.59 -2.17 -9.33
C LYS A 233 -13.78 -3.37 -8.41
N HIS A 234 -12.91 -3.52 -7.42
CA HIS A 234 -12.89 -4.64 -6.47
C HIS A 234 -13.62 -4.33 -5.15
N GLY A 235 -14.35 -3.23 -5.05
CA GLY A 235 -15.12 -2.86 -3.86
C GLY A 235 -14.29 -2.57 -2.59
N ILE A 236 -13.00 -2.26 -2.74
CA ILE A 236 -12.09 -1.97 -1.62
C ILE A 236 -12.46 -0.63 -0.98
N ARG A 237 -12.58 -0.63 0.35
CA ARG A 237 -12.84 0.55 1.17
C ARG A 237 -11.59 0.95 1.94
N GLN A 238 -11.50 2.22 2.32
CA GLN A 238 -10.34 2.77 3.01
C GLN A 238 -10.75 3.54 4.27
N ARG A 239 -9.92 3.47 5.31
CA ARG A 239 -9.99 4.38 6.47
C ARG A 239 -8.63 5.04 6.70
N LYS A 240 -8.66 6.22 7.31
CA LYS A 240 -7.45 6.82 7.87
C LYS A 240 -7.15 6.14 9.21
N ILE A 241 -5.89 5.86 9.44
CA ILE A 241 -5.40 5.39 10.74
C ILE A 241 -4.27 6.29 11.21
N THR A 242 -4.09 6.35 12.52
CA THR A 242 -3.01 7.08 13.16
C THR A 242 -2.16 6.07 13.91
N LYS A 243 -0.86 6.06 13.63
CA LYS A 243 0.12 5.19 14.28
C LYS A 243 1.08 6.02 15.13
N PHE A 244 1.47 5.49 16.27
CA PHE A 244 2.60 5.98 17.04
C PHE A 244 3.79 5.08 16.71
N LEU A 245 4.74 5.60 15.94
CA LEU A 245 5.94 4.87 15.54
C LEU A 245 7.15 5.46 16.23
N SER A 246 8.15 4.63 16.55
CA SER A 246 9.41 5.17 17.04
C SER A 246 10.13 5.93 15.91
N LYS A 247 10.90 6.96 16.24
CA LYS A 247 11.77 7.68 15.30
C LYS A 247 12.73 6.72 14.59
N ASN A 248 13.16 5.67 15.27
CA ASN A 248 14.02 4.63 14.71
C ASN A 248 13.30 3.83 13.61
N ASP A 249 12.03 3.49 13.79
CA ASP A 249 11.25 2.76 12.78
C ASP A 249 11.03 3.62 11.53
N VAL A 250 10.75 4.91 11.74
CA VAL A 250 10.62 5.86 10.62
C VAL A 250 11.95 6.07 9.90
N ALA A 251 13.07 6.24 10.63
CA ALA A 251 14.39 6.37 10.03
C ALA A 251 14.78 5.14 9.19
N LYS A 252 14.53 3.94 9.71
CA LYS A 252 14.75 2.68 8.97
C LYS A 252 13.89 2.62 7.70
N PHE A 253 12.63 3.05 7.78
CA PHE A 253 11.75 3.11 6.62
C PHE A 253 12.27 4.10 5.56
N GLU A 254 12.64 5.32 5.97
CA GLU A 254 13.21 6.32 5.08
C GLU A 254 14.53 5.87 4.43
N GLU A 255 15.40 5.22 5.21
CA GLU A 255 16.64 4.64 4.71
C GLU A 255 16.36 3.57 3.66
N THR A 256 15.38 2.70 3.92
CA THR A 256 14.93 1.68 2.96
C THR A 256 14.41 2.32 1.67
N VAL A 257 13.61 3.39 1.76
CA VAL A 257 13.12 4.14 0.59
C VAL A 257 14.26 4.79 -0.18
N LYS A 258 15.24 5.40 0.50
CA LYS A 258 16.43 5.98 -0.12
C LYS A 258 17.28 4.91 -0.82
N ALA A 259 17.48 3.75 -0.18
CA ALA A 259 18.21 2.63 -0.76
C ALA A 259 17.51 2.11 -2.02
N ALA A 260 16.19 1.94 -1.99
CA ALA A 260 15.41 1.56 -3.17
C ALA A 260 15.50 2.60 -4.30
N GLY A 261 15.49 3.89 -3.96
CA GLY A 261 15.70 4.97 -4.93
C GLY A 261 17.07 4.90 -5.62
N ARG A 262 18.14 4.68 -4.84
CA ARG A 262 19.50 4.48 -5.38
C ARG A 262 19.58 3.28 -6.30
N PHE A 263 19.00 2.15 -5.88
CA PHE A 263 18.94 0.93 -6.70
C PHE A 263 18.22 1.18 -8.02
N ARG A 264 17.06 1.86 -8.00
CA ARG A 264 16.33 2.23 -9.22
C ARG A 264 17.20 3.04 -10.17
N THR A 265 17.91 4.06 -9.68
CA THR A 265 18.82 4.87 -10.51
C THR A 265 19.93 4.01 -11.12
N GLN A 266 20.55 3.13 -10.33
CA GLN A 266 21.61 2.22 -10.80
C GLN A 266 21.09 1.25 -11.87
N VAL A 267 19.94 0.62 -11.64
CA VAL A 267 19.32 -0.29 -12.62
C VAL A 267 18.94 0.46 -13.90
N THR A 268 18.39 1.67 -13.79
CA THR A 268 18.04 2.48 -14.97
C THR A 268 19.29 2.85 -15.78
N SER A 269 20.44 3.12 -15.13
CA SER A 269 21.71 3.37 -15.82
C SER A 269 22.34 2.14 -16.48
N VAL A 270 21.96 0.92 -16.04
CA VAL A 270 22.46 -0.35 -16.61
C VAL A 270 21.53 -0.86 -17.71
N ILE A 271 20.24 -0.60 -17.61
CA ILE A 271 19.21 -0.99 -18.60
C ILE A 271 19.05 0.09 -19.70
N GLY A 272 19.61 1.29 -19.51
CA GLY A 272 19.63 2.38 -20.48
C GLY A 272 20.87 2.40 -21.37
N ASN A 273 20.88 1.52 -22.38
CA ASN A 273 21.12 1.80 -23.80
C ASN A 273 20.48 0.68 -24.62
#